data_AF-A0A1P8UEJ9-F1
#
_entry.id   AF-A0A1P8UEJ9-F1
#
_cell.length_a   1.000
_cell.length_b   1.000
_cell.length_c   1.000
_cell.angle_alpha   90.00
_cell.angle_beta   90.00
_cell.angle_gamma   90.00
#
_symmetry.space_group_name_H-M   'P 1'
#
loop_
_entity.id
_entity.type
_entity.pdbx_description
1 polymer ?
#
loop_
_entity_poly.entity_id
_entity_poly.type
_entity_poly.pdbx_seq_one_letter_code
_entity_poly.pdbx_strand_id
1 'polypeptide(L)'
;MIANTCRHAAALLSRSREESLGVFERVSLYVHLMVCPNCRTYSRQLHWIDQALAEAYRKTPVVLSIEARLRIAQALSQPGRGEPRDSE
;
A
#
# COMPACT_ATOMS: atom_id res chain seq x y z
N MET A 1 15.87 -24.30 -5.37
CA MET A 1 16.10 -22.83 -5.35
C MET A 1 14.79 -22.14 -5.68
N ILE A 2 13.98 -21.83 -4.66
CA ILE A 2 12.75 -21.05 -4.84
C ILE A 2 13.22 -19.61 -5.04
N ALA A 3 13.13 -19.09 -6.26
CA ALA A 3 13.82 -17.89 -6.74
C ALA A 3 13.29 -16.56 -6.18
N ASN A 4 12.95 -16.51 -4.89
CA ASN A 4 12.56 -15.29 -4.20
C ASN A 4 13.27 -15.25 -2.86
N THR A 5 14.24 -14.34 -2.75
CA THR A 5 14.92 -14.07 -1.49
C THR A 5 13.94 -13.47 -0.49
N CYS A 6 14.21 -13.59 0.82
CA CYS A 6 13.40 -12.93 1.85
C CYS A 6 13.26 -11.42 1.60
N ARG A 7 14.29 -10.78 1.02
CA ARG A 7 14.26 -9.37 0.61
C ARG A 7 13.19 -9.11 -0.46
N HIS A 8 13.12 -9.95 -1.49
CA HIS A 8 12.11 -9.81 -2.53
C HIS A 8 10.70 -10.08 -1.99
N ALA A 9 10.54 -11.11 -1.16
CA ALA A 9 9.26 -11.40 -0.49
C ALA A 9 8.81 -10.22 0.40
N ALA A 10 9.73 -9.60 1.15
CA ALA A 10 9.44 -8.42 1.95
C ALA A 10 9.02 -7.22 1.09
N ALA A 11 9.68 -7.00 -0.05
CA ALA A 11 9.33 -5.94 -0.99
C ALA A 11 7.91 -6.15 -1.57
N LEU A 12 7.58 -7.38 -2.01
CA LEU A 12 6.24 -7.71 -2.50
C LEU A 12 5.17 -7.55 -1.41
N LEU A 13 5.46 -7.96 -0.17
CA LEU A 13 4.55 -7.77 0.97
C LEU A 13 4.25 -6.29 1.22
N SER A 14 5.28 -5.43 1.20
CA SER A 14 5.09 -3.99 1.36
C SER A 14 4.25 -3.42 0.21
N ARG A 15 4.62 -3.74 -1.03
CA ARG A 15 3.96 -3.22 -2.23
C ARG A 15 2.51 -3.66 -2.34
N SER A 16 2.18 -4.87 -1.89
CA SER A 16 0.81 -5.40 -1.87
C SER A 16 -0.18 -4.59 -1.02
N ARG A 17 0.32 -3.67 -0.17
CA ARG A 17 -0.50 -2.80 0.69
C ARG A 17 -0.86 -1.48 0.02
N GLU A 18 -0.11 -1.09 -1.01
CA GLU A 18 -0.31 0.14 -1.77
C GLU A 18 -1.00 -0.16 -3.11
N GLU A 19 -0.66 -1.29 -3.73
CA GLU A 19 -1.17 -1.68 -5.03
C GLU A 19 -1.46 -3.19 -5.14
N SER A 20 -2.19 -3.56 -6.18
CA SER A 20 -2.44 -4.96 -6.50
C SER A 20 -1.21 -5.61 -7.16
N LEU A 21 -0.67 -6.65 -6.54
CA LEU A 21 0.39 -7.46 -7.16
C LEU A 21 -0.10 -8.20 -8.41
N GLY A 22 0.81 -8.44 -9.36
CA GLY A 22 0.56 -9.32 -10.50
C GLY A 22 0.33 -10.76 -10.06
N VAL A 23 -0.36 -11.55 -10.90
CA VAL A 23 -0.75 -12.93 -10.57
C VAL A 23 0.47 -13.81 -10.25
N PHE A 24 1.55 -13.71 -11.03
CA PHE A 24 2.78 -14.47 -10.80
C PHE A 24 3.47 -14.08 -9.49
N GLU A 25 3.45 -12.79 -9.14
CA GLU A 25 4.06 -12.27 -7.92
C GLU A 25 3.29 -12.75 -6.69
N ARG A 26 1.96 -12.82 -6.77
CA ARG A 26 1.12 -13.40 -5.71
C ARG A 26 1.43 -14.87 -5.48
N VAL A 27 1.50 -15.67 -6.54
CA VAL A 27 1.79 -17.11 -6.43
C VAL A 27 3.20 -17.33 -5.88
N SER A 28 4.18 -16.59 -6.41
CA SER A 28 5.56 -16.59 -5.96
C SER A 28 5.69 -16.27 -4.46
N LEU A 29 5.03 -15.19 -4.01
CA LEU A 29 5.00 -14.79 -2.61
C LEU A 29 4.31 -15.85 -1.74
N TYR A 30 3.18 -16.40 -2.19
CA TYR A 30 2.46 -17.45 -1.48
C TYR A 30 3.35 -18.68 -1.24
N VAL A 31 4.07 -19.14 -2.27
CA VAL A 31 5.03 -20.25 -2.14
C VAL A 31 6.14 -19.94 -1.15
N HIS A 32 6.70 -18.73 -1.19
CA HIS A 32 7.72 -18.32 -0.22
C HIS A 32 7.18 -18.30 1.22
N LEU A 33 5.97 -17.80 1.42
CA LEU A 33 5.32 -17.77 2.73
C LEU A 33 5.00 -19.16 3.27
N MET A 34 4.82 -20.18 2.44
CA MET A 34 4.65 -21.57 2.92
C MET A 34 5.94 -22.12 3.56
N VAL A 35 7.11 -21.72 3.06
CA VAL A 35 8.40 -22.28 3.51
C VAL A 35 9.15 -21.39 4.51
N CYS A 36 8.94 -20.07 4.49
CA CYS A 36 9.70 -19.12 5.29
C CYS A 36 8.90 -18.58 6.49
N PRO A 37 9.17 -19.04 7.72
CA PRO A 37 8.47 -18.55 8.91
C PRO A 37 8.73 -17.07 9.19
N ASN A 38 9.92 -16.56 8.90
CA ASN A 38 10.27 -15.15 9.13
C ASN A 38 9.42 -14.21 8.26
N CYS A 39 9.22 -14.55 6.98
CA CYS A 39 8.36 -13.76 6.10
C CYS A 39 6.88 -13.88 6.48
N ARG A 40 6.42 -15.02 7.05
CA ARG A 40 5.07 -15.11 7.64
C ARG A 40 4.91 -14.18 8.84
N THR A 41 5.90 -14.13 9.71
CA THR A 41 5.89 -13.21 10.87
C THR A 41 5.87 -11.76 10.39
N TYR A 42 6.69 -11.41 9.41
CA TYR A 42 6.71 -10.07 8.84
C TYR A 42 5.36 -9.68 8.21
N SER A 43 4.74 -10.58 7.44
CA SER A 43 3.38 -10.38 6.91
C SER A 43 2.35 -10.11 8.02
N ARG A 44 2.43 -10.84 9.14
CA ARG A 44 1.56 -10.61 10.31
C ARG A 44 1.83 -9.27 10.98
N GLN A 45 3.09 -8.86 11.10
CA GLN A 45 3.47 -7.55 11.65
C GLN A 45 2.91 -6.40 10.81
N LEU A 46 3.01 -6.51 9.48
CA LEU A 46 2.39 -5.56 8.57
C LEU A 46 0.88 -5.49 8.77
N HIS A 47 0.20 -6.62 8.89
CA HIS A 47 -1.25 -6.61 9.16
C HIS A 47 -1.60 -5.95 10.50
N TRP A 48 -0.80 -6.17 11.54
CA TRP A 48 -0.98 -5.50 12.83
C TRP A 48 -0.83 -3.97 12.72
N ILE A 49 0.14 -3.48 11.95
CA ILE A 49 0.31 -2.04 11.69
C ILE A 49 -0.93 -1.46 11.00
N ASP A 50 -1.50 -2.15 9.99
CA ASP A 50 -2.73 -1.70 9.33
C ASP A 50 -3.89 -1.53 10.31
N GLN A 51 -4.08 -2.52 11.18
CA GLN A 51 -5.14 -2.48 12.17
C GLN A 51 -4.93 -1.34 13.17
N ALA A 52 -3.70 -1.14 13.63
CA ALA A 52 -3.36 -0.07 14.57
C ALA A 52 -3.59 1.31 13.94
N LEU A 53 -3.18 1.52 12.69
CA LEU A 53 -3.42 2.75 11.96
C LEU A 53 -4.91 3.00 11.71
N ALA A 54 -5.65 1.98 11.27
CA ALA A 54 -7.09 2.08 11.07
C ALA A 54 -7.81 2.47 12.37
N GLU A 55 -7.42 1.90 13.50
CA GLU A 55 -7.96 2.25 14.80
C GLU A 55 -7.59 3.68 15.23
N ALA A 56 -6.34 4.10 15.00
CA ALA A 56 -5.90 5.46 15.29
C ALA A 56 -6.68 6.49 14.47
N TYR A 57 -6.89 6.24 13.18
CA TYR A 57 -7.68 7.11 12.31
C TYR A 57 -9.17 7.13 12.66
N ARG A 58 -9.71 6.04 13.20
CA ARG A 58 -11.07 6.04 13.76
C ARG A 58 -11.19 6.95 14.98
N LYS A 59 -10.22 6.89 15.90
CA LYS A 59 -10.23 7.69 17.14
C LYS A 59 -9.99 9.16 16.89
N THR A 60 -9.09 9.47 15.96
CA THR A 60 -8.71 10.84 15.62
C THR A 60 -8.90 11.03 14.13
N PRO A 61 -10.14 11.27 13.67
CA PRO A 61 -10.40 11.48 12.26
C PRO A 61 -9.61 12.70 11.77
N VAL A 62 -8.72 12.47 10.81
CA VAL A 62 -8.00 13.55 10.14
C VAL A 62 -8.98 14.24 9.21
N VAL A 63 -9.52 15.36 9.67
CA VAL A 63 -10.46 16.17 8.88
C VAL A 63 -9.67 17.28 8.20
N LEU A 64 -9.79 17.39 6.87
CA LEU A 64 -9.26 18.54 6.16
C LEU A 64 -9.91 19.82 6.67
N SER A 65 -9.09 20.85 6.94
CA SER A 65 -9.59 22.18 7.25
C SER A 65 -10.47 22.70 6.11
N ILE A 66 -11.40 23.59 6.43
CA ILE A 66 -12.29 24.21 5.44
C ILE A 66 -11.46 24.85 4.32
N GLU A 67 -10.39 25.57 4.67
CA GLU A 67 -9.49 26.17 3.69
C GLU A 67 -8.82 25.14 2.77
N ALA A 68 -8.33 24.02 3.31
CA ALA A 68 -7.74 22.96 2.49
C ALA A 68 -8.77 22.34 1.54
N ARG A 69 -10.01 22.12 2.02
CA ARG A 69 -11.11 21.62 1.18
C ARG A 69 -11.45 22.58 0.05
N LEU A 70 -11.52 23.89 0.33
CA LEU A 70 -11.80 24.91 -0.68
C LEU A 70 -10.71 24.96 -1.75
N ARG A 71 -9.43 24.91 -1.35
CA ARG A 71 -8.31 24.86 -2.30
C ARG A 71 -8.35 23.63 -3.21
N ILE A 72 -8.66 22.45 -2.65
CA ILE A 72 -8.81 21.21 -3.44
C ILE A 72 -10.00 21.33 -4.39
N ALA A 73 -11.16 21.79 -3.91
CA ALA A 73 -12.36 21.96 -4.74
C ALA A 73 -12.12 22.93 -5.90
N GLN A 74 -11.47 24.06 -5.64
CA GLN A 74 -11.11 25.02 -6.67
C GLN A 74 -10.15 24.44 -7.70
N ALA A 75 -9.16 23.64 -7.27
CA ALA A 75 -8.22 22.99 -8.18
C ALA A 75 -8.89 21.96 -9.09
N LEU A 76 -9.88 21.21 -8.59
CA LEU A 76 -10.67 20.25 -9.38
C LEU A 76 -11.59 20.93 -10.39
N SER A 77 -12.08 22.14 -10.10
CA SER A 77 -12.94 22.91 -11.01
C SER A 77 -12.20 23.57 -12.18
N GLN A 78 -10.86 23.62 -12.15
CA GLN A 78 -10.07 24.17 -13.26
C GLN A 78 -9.81 23.09 -14.32
N PRO A 79 -10.30 23.24 -15.56
CA PRO A 79 -10.00 22.30 -16.64
C PRO A 79 -8.50 22.35 -16.98
N GLY A 80 -7.84 21.19 -17.00
CA GLY A 80 -6.46 21.03 -17.50
C GLY A 80 -5.34 20.85 -16.45
N ARG A 81 -5.66 20.63 -15.16
CA ARG A 81 -4.62 20.35 -14.12
C ARG A 81 -4.60 18.91 -13.60
N GLY A 82 -5.48 18.05 -14.12
CA GLY A 82 -5.65 16.65 -13.70
C GLY A 82 -5.21 15.60 -14.72
N GLU A 83 -4.56 15.99 -15.83
CA GLU A 83 -3.96 15.03 -16.74
C GLU A 83 -2.75 14.37 -16.06
N PRO A 84 -2.70 13.02 -15.98
CA PRO A 84 -1.52 12.31 -15.54
C PRO A 84 -0.33 12.71 -16.43
N ARG A 85 0.78 13.11 -15.83
CA ARG A 85 2.07 13.29 -16.54
C ARG A 85 2.69 11.93 -16.84
N ASP A 86 1.99 11.09 -17.61
CA ASP A 86 2.48 9.79 -18.04
C ASP A 86 2.51 9.75 -19.57
N SER A 87 3.60 10.27 -20.17
CA SER A 87 4.07 9.95 -21.52
C SER A 87 5.46 10.53 -21.75
N GLU A 88 6.50 9.82 -21.30
CA GLU A 88 7.81 9.76 -21.99
C GLU A 88 8.57 8.49 -21.56
#